data_AF-A0A9P3E714-F1
#
_entry.id   AF-A0A9P3E714-F1
#
_cell.length_a   1.000
_cell.length_b   1.000
_cell.length_c   1.000
_cell.angle_alpha   90.00
_cell.angle_beta   90.00
_cell.angle_gamma   90.00
#
_symmetry.space_group_name_H-M   'P 1'
#
loop_
_entity.id
_entity.type
_entity.pdbx_description
1 polymer ?
#
loop_
_entity_poly.entity_id
_entity_poly.type
_entity_poly.pdbx_seq_one_letter_code
_entity_poly.pdbx_strand_id
1 'polypeptide(L)'
;MAIEVQPLPNGNGNANGIGSDTGVSTPKPIPMREPKDIECWGHRGASAHLPENTLASFRAAIAEGADGIESDVHATSDGVVLMFHDPTLDRTTTGTGLIRDQPWKGSIENVRTKKEPIQPIPLFEELIALIMEVGVARNLALSQS
;
A
#
# COMPACT_ATOMS: atom_id res chain seq x y z
N MET A 1 -28.42 -22.58 4.69
CA MET A 1 -27.88 -23.81 5.30
C MET A 1 -26.61 -23.42 6.03
N ALA A 2 -26.68 -23.30 7.35
CA ALA A 2 -25.52 -23.01 8.19
C ALA A 2 -24.85 -24.34 8.55
N ILE A 3 -23.54 -24.44 8.38
CA ILE A 3 -22.76 -25.61 8.78
C ILE A 3 -22.08 -25.25 10.10
N GLU A 4 -22.57 -25.85 11.17
CA GLU A 4 -22.04 -25.79 12.52
C GLU A 4 -20.83 -26.73 12.61
N VAL A 5 -19.67 -26.23 13.08
CA VAL A 5 -18.44 -27.01 13.21
C VAL A 5 -18.21 -27.29 14.69
N GLN A 6 -18.22 -28.56 15.08
CA GLN A 6 -17.97 -28.97 16.47
C GLN A 6 -16.47 -29.00 16.80
N PRO A 7 -16.08 -28.73 18.07
CA PRO A 7 -14.68 -28.72 18.47
C PRO A 7 -14.11 -30.12 18.66
N LEU A 8 -12.83 -30.29 18.31
CA LEU A 8 -12.09 -31.56 18.44
C LEU A 8 -11.68 -31.84 19.91
N PRO A 9 -11.53 -33.12 20.29
CA PRO A 9 -11.30 -33.54 21.67
C PRO A 9 -9.85 -33.32 22.14
N ASN A 10 -9.70 -32.99 23.42
CA ASN A 10 -8.43 -32.90 24.14
C ASN A 10 -7.85 -34.30 24.43
N GLY A 11 -6.76 -34.66 23.77
CA GLY A 11 -5.99 -35.88 24.04
C GLY A 11 -4.76 -35.60 24.90
N ASN A 12 -4.82 -35.96 26.19
CA ASN A 12 -3.64 -36.09 27.06
C ASN A 12 -3.14 -37.54 26.99
N GLY A 13 -1.93 -37.75 26.46
CA GLY A 13 -1.31 -39.08 26.34
C GLY A 13 0.21 -38.98 26.31
N ASN A 14 0.83 -39.35 27.43
CA ASN A 14 2.25 -39.57 27.60
C ASN A 14 2.70 -40.86 26.87
N ALA A 15 3.70 -40.77 25.99
CA ALA A 15 4.56 -41.89 25.64
C ALA A 15 5.99 -41.42 25.31
N ASN A 16 6.95 -41.98 26.04
CA ASN A 16 8.39 -41.77 25.89
C ASN A 16 8.93 -42.31 24.55
N GLY A 17 9.73 -41.48 23.86
CA GLY A 17 11.00 -41.82 23.21
C GLY A 17 11.03 -42.76 21.99
N ILE A 18 11.10 -42.17 20.79
CA ILE A 18 12.03 -42.57 19.72
C ILE A 18 12.32 -41.34 18.84
N GLY A 19 13.58 -40.91 18.78
CA GLY A 19 14.01 -39.80 17.94
C GLY A 19 14.31 -40.26 16.52
N SER A 20 13.76 -39.56 15.54
CA SER A 20 14.31 -39.46 14.19
C SER A 20 14.24 -38.00 13.77
N ASP A 21 15.41 -37.40 13.71
CA ASP A 21 15.73 -36.07 13.21
C ASP A 21 15.10 -35.80 11.84
N THR A 22 13.98 -35.07 11.81
CA THR A 22 13.53 -34.32 10.63
C THR A 22 13.59 -32.85 10.99
N GLY A 23 14.79 -32.27 10.89
CA GLY A 23 15.04 -30.84 11.07
C GLY A 23 14.29 -29.96 10.06
N VAL A 24 12.97 -29.82 10.21
CA VAL A 24 12.25 -28.65 9.75
C VAL A 24 12.48 -27.58 10.81
N SER A 25 13.50 -26.76 10.60
CA SER A 25 13.67 -25.53 11.35
C SER A 25 12.42 -24.69 11.13
N THR A 26 11.59 -24.55 12.17
CA THR A 26 10.52 -23.56 12.17
C THR A 26 11.13 -22.22 11.77
N PRO A 27 10.61 -21.50 10.76
CA PRO A 27 11.13 -20.18 10.44
C PRO A 27 11.13 -19.37 11.72
N LYS A 28 12.30 -18.84 12.11
CA LYS A 28 12.38 -17.92 13.24
C LYS A 28 11.33 -16.83 12.99
N PRO A 29 10.45 -16.53 13.96
CA PRO A 29 9.58 -15.38 13.86
C PRO A 29 10.45 -14.19 13.46
N ILE A 30 10.10 -13.54 12.35
CA ILE A 30 10.77 -12.31 11.96
C ILE A 30 10.61 -11.40 13.19
N PRO A 31 11.71 -10.96 13.83
CA PRO A 31 11.60 -10.18 15.04
C PRO A 31 10.82 -8.92 14.70
N MET A 32 9.60 -8.82 15.21
CA MET A 32 8.84 -7.57 15.12
C MET A 32 9.65 -6.56 15.92
N ARG A 33 10.18 -5.55 15.23
CA ARG A 33 10.84 -4.42 15.90
C ARG A 33 9.79 -3.76 16.80
N GLU A 34 10.19 -3.40 18.02
CA GLU A 34 9.35 -2.61 18.95
C GLU A 34 8.64 -1.48 18.17
N PRO A 35 7.34 -1.23 18.42
CA PRO A 35 6.62 -0.15 17.76
C PRO A 35 7.39 1.15 17.95
N LYS A 36 7.92 1.70 16.86
CA LYS A 36 8.48 3.05 16.87
C LYS A 36 7.30 4.00 16.69
N ASP A 37 7.20 5.03 17.51
CA ASP A 37 6.25 6.11 17.27
C ASP A 37 6.48 6.67 15.87
N ILE A 38 5.40 6.83 15.10
CA ILE A 38 5.49 7.37 13.74
C ILE A 38 5.63 8.88 13.86
N GLU A 39 6.84 9.38 13.69
CA GLU A 39 7.15 10.79 13.85
C GLU A 39 7.19 11.52 12.50
N CYS A 40 7.51 10.82 11.40
CA CYS A 40 7.68 11.42 10.09
C CYS A 40 6.81 10.75 9.00
N TRP A 41 5.88 11.51 8.42
CA TRP A 41 5.03 11.08 7.32
C TRP A 41 5.43 11.76 6.01
N GLY A 42 5.58 10.97 4.94
CA GLY A 42 5.62 11.50 3.58
C GLY A 42 4.21 11.87 3.12
N HIS A 43 3.74 13.08 3.44
CA HIS A 43 2.43 13.61 3.04
C HIS A 43 2.35 13.72 1.51
N ARG A 44 1.59 12.80 0.89
CA ARG A 44 1.54 12.54 -0.56
C ARG A 44 2.91 12.21 -1.17
N GLY A 45 3.76 11.55 -0.38
CA GLY A 45 5.19 11.33 -0.65
C GLY A 45 6.04 12.58 -0.38
N ALA A 46 7.18 12.71 -1.05
CA ALA A 46 8.06 13.89 -0.99
C ALA A 46 7.50 15.07 -1.81
N SER A 47 6.23 15.41 -1.58
CA SER A 47 5.42 16.35 -2.38
C SER A 47 5.97 17.79 -2.40
N ALA A 48 6.78 18.16 -1.41
CA ALA A 48 7.44 19.45 -1.34
C ALA A 48 8.27 19.75 -2.61
N HIS A 49 8.93 18.72 -3.20
CA HIS A 49 9.81 18.91 -4.36
C HIS A 49 9.50 17.96 -5.53
N LEU A 50 8.73 16.89 -5.33
CA LEU A 50 8.24 16.01 -6.39
C LEU A 50 6.73 16.17 -6.63
N PRO A 51 6.16 15.61 -7.72
CA PRO A 51 4.72 15.61 -7.95
C PRO A 51 4.04 14.79 -6.85
N GLU A 52 3.04 15.38 -6.19
CA GLU A 52 2.27 14.72 -5.14
C GLU A 52 1.59 13.44 -5.64
N ASN A 53 1.43 12.45 -4.76
CA ASN A 53 0.77 11.17 -5.03
C ASN A 53 1.36 10.45 -6.27
N THR A 54 2.68 10.33 -6.32
CA THR A 54 3.37 9.62 -7.40
C THR A 54 4.35 8.58 -6.91
N LEU A 55 4.63 7.54 -7.70
CA LEU A 55 5.65 6.54 -7.33
C LEU A 55 7.02 7.19 -7.11
N ALA A 56 7.36 8.23 -7.86
CA ALA A 56 8.58 9.00 -7.62
C ALA A 56 8.57 9.68 -6.25
N SER A 57 7.49 10.37 -5.86
CA SER A 57 7.41 11.04 -4.56
C SER A 57 7.39 10.04 -3.40
N PHE A 58 6.72 8.90 -3.56
CA PHE A 58 6.71 7.84 -2.55
C PHE A 58 8.09 7.21 -2.38
N ARG A 59 8.79 6.85 -3.47
CA ARG A 59 10.17 6.32 -3.41
C ARG A 59 11.12 7.30 -2.75
N ALA A 60 11.02 8.60 -3.08
CA ALA A 60 11.84 9.62 -2.47
C ALA A 60 11.59 9.77 -0.96
N ALA A 61 10.33 9.87 -0.53
CA ALA A 61 9.99 9.94 0.90
C ALA A 61 10.55 8.74 1.68
N ILE A 62 10.45 7.54 1.11
CA ILE A 62 11.02 6.32 1.70
C ILE A 62 12.55 6.41 1.79
N ALA A 63 13.21 6.83 0.70
CA ALA A 63 14.67 6.96 0.66
C ALA A 63 15.19 8.06 1.62
N GLU A 64 14.40 9.11 1.84
CA GLU A 64 14.67 10.21 2.77
C GLU A 64 14.42 9.83 4.24
N GLY A 65 13.86 8.65 4.50
CA GLY A 65 13.69 8.09 5.84
C GLY A 65 12.34 8.37 6.50
N ALA A 66 11.29 8.66 5.73
CA ALA A 66 9.93 8.73 6.27
C ALA A 66 9.54 7.40 6.94
N ASP A 67 8.89 7.47 8.10
CA ASP A 67 8.41 6.31 8.85
C ASP A 67 7.13 5.71 8.24
N GLY A 68 6.40 6.50 7.46
CA GLY A 68 5.19 6.11 6.74
C GLY A 68 4.87 7.00 5.55
N ILE A 69 3.99 6.50 4.68
CA ILE A 69 3.42 7.27 3.56
C ILE A 69 1.99 7.63 3.92
N GLU A 70 1.64 8.90 3.73
CA GLU A 70 0.26 9.36 3.72
C GLU A 70 -0.12 9.68 2.27
N SER A 71 -1.32 9.28 1.87
CA SER A 71 -1.82 9.46 0.52
C SER A 71 -3.35 9.49 0.50
N ASP A 72 -3.89 9.86 -0.65
CA ASP A 72 -5.32 10.01 -0.91
C ASP A 72 -5.77 9.02 -1.98
N VAL A 73 -7.00 8.52 -1.87
CA VAL A 73 -7.55 7.55 -2.82
C VAL A 73 -8.84 8.04 -3.45
N HIS A 74 -8.99 7.78 -4.75
CA HIS A 74 -10.25 7.89 -5.49
C HIS A 74 -10.52 6.62 -6.27
N ALA A 75 -11.79 6.28 -6.44
CA ALA A 75 -12.21 5.20 -7.32
C ALA A 75 -12.76 5.77 -8.64
N THR A 76 -12.35 5.18 -9.76
CA THR A 76 -12.94 5.43 -11.08
C THR A 76 -14.30 4.77 -11.22
N SER A 77 -15.05 5.10 -12.28
CA SER A 77 -16.39 4.54 -12.52
C SER A 77 -16.38 3.03 -12.81
N ASP A 78 -15.23 2.48 -13.25
CA ASP A 78 -14.98 1.05 -13.44
C ASP A 78 -14.28 0.37 -12.25
N GLY A 79 -14.17 1.06 -11.10
CA GLY A 79 -13.74 0.49 -9.82
C GLY A 79 -12.23 0.40 -9.62
N VAL A 80 -11.43 1.06 -10.44
CA VAL A 80 -9.97 1.15 -10.27
C VAL A 80 -9.64 2.23 -9.23
N VAL A 81 -8.80 1.89 -8.26
CA VAL A 81 -8.41 2.80 -7.17
C VAL A 81 -7.10 3.51 -7.53
N LEU A 82 -7.15 4.84 -7.56
CA LEU A 82 -6.06 5.74 -7.92
C LEU A 82 -5.53 6.48 -6.71
N MET A 83 -4.22 6.71 -6.67
CA MET A 83 -3.57 7.57 -5.66
C MET A 83 -3.67 9.01 -6.15
N PHE A 84 -4.61 9.77 -5.61
CA PHE A 84 -4.92 11.12 -6.08
C PHE A 84 -5.68 11.92 -5.02
N HIS A 85 -5.44 13.22 -4.90
CA HIS A 85 -6.07 14.03 -3.85
C HIS A 85 -7.39 14.65 -4.29
N ASP A 86 -7.37 15.47 -5.34
CA ASP A 86 -8.56 16.24 -5.74
C ASP A 86 -9.62 15.32 -6.37
N PRO A 87 -10.92 15.61 -6.22
CA PRO A 87 -11.96 14.84 -6.90
C PRO A 87 -11.94 15.01 -8.43
N THR A 88 -11.23 16.03 -8.94
CA THR A 88 -11.05 16.28 -10.38
C THR A 88 -9.58 16.24 -10.79
N LEU A 89 -9.31 15.87 -12.04
CA LEU A 89 -7.96 15.69 -12.59
C LEU A 89 -7.20 17.01 -12.84
N ASP A 90 -7.92 18.13 -12.87
CA ASP A 90 -7.50 19.39 -13.49
C ASP A 90 -6.26 20.02 -12.87
N ARG A 91 -6.11 19.99 -11.54
CA ARG A 91 -5.06 20.77 -10.85
C ARG A 91 -3.66 20.25 -11.18
N THR A 92 -3.43 18.95 -11.02
CA THR A 92 -2.09 18.35 -11.02
C THR A 92 -1.79 17.52 -12.27
N THR A 93 -2.75 17.33 -13.17
CA THR A 93 -2.59 16.45 -14.35
C THR A 93 -3.03 17.11 -15.65
N THR A 94 -2.73 16.44 -16.76
CA THR A 94 -3.18 16.79 -18.10
C THR A 94 -4.65 16.45 -18.37
N GLY A 95 -5.32 15.71 -17.49
CA GLY A 95 -6.73 15.36 -17.60
C GLY A 95 -7.66 16.45 -17.04
N THR A 96 -8.96 16.25 -17.22
CA THR A 96 -10.00 17.17 -16.72
C THR A 96 -11.21 16.38 -16.19
N GLY A 97 -11.99 17.04 -15.32
CA GLY A 97 -13.27 16.51 -14.84
C GLY A 97 -13.15 15.53 -13.66
N LEU A 98 -14.31 15.08 -13.17
CA LEU A 98 -14.43 14.23 -11.99
C LEU A 98 -13.89 12.82 -12.26
N ILE A 99 -13.12 12.29 -11.31
CA ILE A 99 -12.55 10.93 -11.39
C ILE A 99 -13.65 9.87 -11.35
N ARG A 100 -14.59 10.00 -10.40
CA ARG A 100 -15.67 9.03 -10.18
C ARG A 100 -16.60 8.83 -11.38
N ASP A 101 -16.61 9.77 -12.33
CA ASP A 101 -17.48 9.75 -13.50
C ASP A 101 -16.80 9.13 -14.73
N GLN A 102 -15.51 8.75 -14.63
CA GLN A 102 -14.70 8.29 -15.77
C GLN A 102 -14.12 6.89 -15.52
N PRO A 103 -14.07 6.01 -16.54
CA PRO A 103 -13.36 4.75 -16.42
C PRO A 103 -11.86 4.98 -16.43
N TRP A 104 -11.09 4.11 -15.77
CA TRP A 104 -9.65 4.15 -15.87
C TRP A 104 -9.19 3.80 -17.29
N LYS A 105 -9.68 2.66 -17.80
CA LYS A 105 -9.31 2.18 -19.12
C LYS A 105 -9.91 3.06 -20.21
N GLY A 106 -9.09 3.49 -21.17
CA GLY A 106 -9.48 4.37 -22.27
C GLY A 106 -9.66 5.84 -21.91
N SER A 107 -9.55 6.23 -20.62
CA SER A 107 -9.55 7.64 -20.19
C SER A 107 -8.35 7.94 -19.31
N ILE A 108 -8.40 7.58 -18.02
CA ILE A 108 -7.41 8.03 -17.03
C ILE A 108 -6.04 7.34 -17.22
N GLU A 109 -5.97 6.15 -17.82
CA GLU A 109 -4.71 5.42 -18.07
C GLU A 109 -3.65 6.24 -18.82
N ASN A 110 -4.08 7.23 -19.63
CA ASN A 110 -3.20 8.08 -20.44
C ASN A 110 -2.95 9.46 -19.82
N VAL A 111 -3.58 9.77 -18.68
CA VAL A 111 -3.39 11.03 -17.96
C VAL A 111 -2.01 11.05 -17.31
N ARG A 112 -1.35 12.22 -17.32
CA ARG A 112 0.00 12.41 -16.76
C ARG A 112 0.04 13.60 -15.82
N THR A 113 0.95 13.57 -14.86
CA THR A 113 1.24 14.73 -14.00
C THR A 113 1.73 15.92 -14.82
N LYS A 114 1.45 17.13 -14.34
CA LYS A 114 1.97 18.39 -14.92
C LYS A 114 3.37 18.74 -14.43
N LYS A 115 3.67 18.41 -13.16
CA LYS A 115 4.97 18.65 -12.52
C LYS A 115 5.92 17.51 -12.86
N GLU A 116 7.19 17.85 -13.07
CA GLU A 116 8.27 16.88 -13.31
C GLU A 116 8.63 16.08 -12.04
N PRO A 117 8.98 14.78 -12.17
CA PRO A 117 8.96 14.00 -13.41
C PRO A 117 7.54 13.70 -13.88
N ILE A 118 7.28 13.89 -15.19
CA ILE A 118 6.00 13.54 -15.82
C ILE A 118 5.79 12.03 -15.74
N GLN A 119 4.69 11.60 -15.10
CA GLN A 119 4.40 10.18 -14.89
C GLN A 119 2.88 9.92 -14.84
N PRO A 120 2.43 8.67 -15.00
CA PRO A 120 1.03 8.31 -14.79
C PRO A 120 0.60 8.53 -13.33
N ILE A 121 -0.72 8.58 -13.12
CA ILE A 121 -1.31 8.52 -11.78
C ILE A 121 -1.14 7.08 -11.26
N PRO A 122 -0.51 6.86 -10.10
CA PRO A 122 -0.33 5.52 -9.57
C PRO A 122 -1.66 4.87 -9.20
N LEU A 123 -1.73 3.56 -9.41
CA LEU A 123 -2.78 2.72 -8.87
C LEU A 123 -2.48 2.37 -7.41
N PHE A 124 -3.52 2.06 -6.65
CA PHE A 124 -3.36 1.55 -5.28
C PHE A 124 -2.45 0.31 -5.23
N GLU A 125 -2.61 -0.62 -6.16
CA GLU A 125 -1.79 -1.83 -6.23
C GLU A 125 -0.30 -1.55 -6.48
N GLU A 126 0.03 -0.48 -7.22
CA GLU A 126 1.41 -0.09 -7.46
C GLU A 126 2.06 0.49 -6.20
N LEU A 127 1.31 1.27 -5.41
CA LEU A 127 1.77 1.75 -4.11
C LEU A 127 1.96 0.58 -3.12
N ILE A 128 1.04 -0.38 -3.08
CA ILE A 128 1.19 -1.57 -2.24
C ILE A 128 2.41 -2.39 -2.68
N ALA A 129 2.60 -2.62 -3.98
CA ALA A 129 3.77 -3.31 -4.49
C ALA A 129 5.06 -2.59 -4.10
N LEU A 130 5.10 -1.25 -4.20
CA LEU A 130 6.24 -0.44 -3.77
C LEU A 130 6.54 -0.62 -2.28
N ILE A 131 5.52 -0.54 -1.41
CA ILE A 131 5.68 -0.64 0.03
C ILE A 131 6.10 -2.06 0.44
N MET A 132 5.61 -3.09 -0.26
CA MET A 132 5.99 -4.48 -0.01
C MET A 132 7.40 -4.82 -0.53
N GLU A 133 7.84 -4.21 -1.63
CA GLU A 133 9.18 -4.37 -2.20
C GLU A 133 10.26 -3.76 -1.28
N VAL A 134 9.90 -2.74 -0.50
CA VAL A 134 10.85 -1.95 0.27
C VAL A 134 10.59 -2.10 1.77
N GLY A 135 11.50 -2.76 2.50
CA GLY A 135 11.42 -2.96 3.95
C GLY A 135 11.56 -1.70 4.83
N VAL A 136 11.15 -0.53 4.33
CA VAL A 136 11.39 0.80 4.90
C VAL A 136 10.09 1.54 5.23
N ALA A 137 9.06 1.52 4.37
CA ALA A 137 7.72 2.01 4.76
C ALA A 137 6.97 0.89 5.49
N ARG A 138 6.77 1.05 6.80
CA ARG A 138 6.03 0.06 7.61
C ARG A 138 4.57 0.47 7.84
N ASN A 139 4.23 1.70 7.45
CA ASN A 139 2.96 2.33 7.73
C ASN A 139 2.42 3.04 6.49
N LEU A 140 1.12 2.88 6.25
CA LEU A 140 0.38 3.53 5.20
C LEU A 140 -0.88 4.15 5.80
N ALA A 141 -1.10 5.44 5.57
CA ALA A 141 -2.33 6.14 5.91
C ALA A 141 -3.03 6.57 4.62
N LEU A 142 -4.34 6.31 4.54
CA LEU A 142 -5.16 6.61 3.37
C LEU A 142 -6.37 7.45 3.78
N SER A 143 -6.60 8.54 3.05
CA SER A 143 -7.84 9.33 3.09
C SER A 143 -8.65 9.10 1.81
N GLN A 144 -9.97 9.10 1.95
CA GLN A 144 -10.86 9.35 0.83
C GLN A 144 -11.14 10.85 0.80
N SER A 145 -10.81 11.49 -0.33
CA SER A 145 -10.91 12.95 -0.51
C SER A 145 -12.07 13.34 -1.41
#